data_AF-A0A1V0QEM4-F1
#
_entry.id   AF-A0A1V0QEM4-F1
#
_cell.length_a   1.000
_cell.length_b   1.000
_cell.length_c   1.000
_cell.angle_alpha   90.00
_cell.angle_beta   90.00
_cell.angle_gamma   90.00
#
_symmetry.space_group_name_H-M   'P 1'
#
loop_
_entity.id
_entity.type
_entity.pdbx_description
1 polymer ?
#
loop_
_entity_poly.entity_id
_entity_poly.type
_entity_poly.pdbx_seq_one_letter_code
_entity_poly.pdbx_strand_id
1 'polypeptide(L)' 'MTDSGNHILDIQFAQDADISAAAERIRKMPGVVETGYLGQMCSRIVAGTSSGVKVMENPHRVIE' A
#
# COMPACT_ATOMS: atom_id res chain seq x y z
N MET A 1 18.14 -6.73 3.48
CA MET A 1 18.57 -5.62 2.60
C MET A 1 17.79 -5.75 1.31
N THR A 2 17.29 -4.64 0.73
CA THR A 2 16.57 -4.66 -0.55
C THR A 2 17.54 -4.77 -1.74
N ASP A 3 17.01 -4.99 -2.95
CA ASP A 3 17.81 -5.02 -4.19
C ASP A 3 18.60 -3.72 -4.42
N SER A 4 18.08 -2.57 -3.95
CA SER A 4 18.75 -1.27 -4.01
C SER A 4 19.69 -1.00 -2.83
N GLY A 5 19.94 -1.98 -1.96
CA GLY A 5 20.84 -1.84 -0.81
C GLY A 5 20.24 -1.16 0.42
N ASN A 6 18.92 -0.93 0.46
CA ASN A 6 18.27 -0.25 1.59
C ASN A 6 17.82 -1.22 2.69
N HIS A 7 17.52 -0.67 3.87
CA HIS A 7 16.87 -1.39 4.97
C HIS A 7 15.35 -1.24 4.91
N ILE A 8 14.63 -2.23 5.44
CA ILE A 8 13.18 -2.18 5.63
C ILE A 8 12.93 -2.01 7.14
N LEU A 9 12.04 -1.09 7.48
CA LEU A 9 11.51 -0.91 8.83
C LEU A 9 10.03 -1.28 8.81
N ASP A 10 9.67 -2.36 9.51
CA ASP A 10 8.28 -2.75 9.70
C ASP A 10 7.62 -1.89 10.77
N ILE A 11 6.47 -1.30 10.44
CA ILE A 11 5.70 -0.43 11.34
C ILE A 11 4.35 -1.08 11.60
N GLN A 12 4.05 -1.30 12.88
CA GLN A 12 2.72 -1.70 13.31
C GLN A 12 1.91 -0.47 13.71
N PHE A 13 0.75 -0.30 13.08
CA PHE A 13 -0.18 0.77 13.39
C PHE A 13 -1.27 0.30 14.35
N ALA A 14 -1.83 1.25 15.11
CA ALA A 14 -3.10 1.03 15.80
C ALA A 14 -4.23 0.79 14.78
N GLN A 15 -5.27 0.07 15.21
CA GLN A 15 -6.36 -0.38 14.32
C GLN A 15 -7.13 0.77 13.64
N ASP A 16 -7.17 1.93 14.28
CA ASP A 16 -7.89 3.13 13.87
C ASP A 16 -6.98 4.22 13.26
N ALA A 17 -5.71 3.90 12.99
CA ALA A 17 -4.78 4.86 12.42
C ALA A 17 -5.16 5.24 10.98
N ASP A 18 -5.05 6.53 10.66
CA ASP A 18 -5.07 7.00 9.28
C ASP A 18 -3.74 6.67 8.58
N ILE A 19 -3.71 5.51 7.92
CA ILE A 19 -2.53 4.99 7.23
C ILE A 19 -2.12 5.90 6.06
N SER A 20 -3.08 6.54 5.38
CA SER A 20 -2.78 7.44 4.27
C SER A 20 -2.02 8.68 4.76
N ALA A 21 -2.52 9.32 5.82
CA ALA A 21 -1.85 10.46 6.42
C ALA A 21 -0.50 10.07 7.04
N ALA A 22 -0.38 8.87 7.62
CA ALA A 22 0.87 8.37 8.15
C ALA A 22 1.92 8.16 7.06
N ALA A 23 1.56 7.49 5.96
CA ALA A 23 2.46 7.27 4.82
C ALA A 23 2.96 8.59 4.23
N GLU A 24 2.09 9.57 4.03
CA GLU A 24 2.45 10.91 3.54
C GLU A 24 3.45 11.63 4.46
N ARG A 25 3.32 11.48 5.78
CA ARG A 25 4.29 12.04 6.73
C ARG A 25 5.62 11.29 6.70
N ILE A 26 5.59 9.96 6.71
CA ILE A 26 6.79 9.10 6.72
C ILE A 26 7.61 9.32 5.45
N ARG A 27 6.96 9.37 4.28
CA ARG A 27 7.60 9.61 2.98
C ARG A 27 8.40 10.92 2.94
N LYS A 28 8.05 11.92 3.74
CA LYS A 28 8.73 13.23 3.80
C LYS A 28 9.92 13.25 4.77
N MET A 29 10.17 12.17 5.52
CA MET A 29 11.29 12.11 6.47
C MET A 29 12.61 11.88 5.73
N PRO A 30 13.66 12.68 5.98
CA PRO A 30 14.98 12.43 5.41
C PRO A 30 15.49 11.02 5.72
N GLY A 31 16.01 10.33 4.69
CA GLY A 31 16.48 8.95 4.78
C GLY A 31 15.42 7.89 4.49
N VAL A 32 14.12 8.24 4.46
CA VAL A 32 13.08 7.35 3.94
C VAL A 32 13.14 7.39 2.42
N VAL A 33 13.29 6.21 1.81
CA VAL A 33 13.33 6.05 0.36
C VAL A 33 11.91 5.98 -0.21
N GLU A 34 11.04 5.15 0.39
CA GLU A 34 9.64 4.97 0.00
C GLU A 34 8.84 4.33 1.15
N THR A 35 7.50 4.36 1.03
CA THR A 35 6.58 3.62 1.90
C THR A 35 5.88 2.49 1.15
N GLY A 36 5.48 1.43 1.87
CA GLY A 36 4.67 0.35 1.30
C GLY A 36 3.20 0.71 1.04
N TYR A 37 2.79 1.96 1.23
CA TYR A 37 1.40 2.38 1.06
C TYR A 37 1.09 2.61 -0.43
N LEU A 38 0.39 1.65 -1.03
CA LEU A 38 -0.11 1.71 -2.40
C LEU A 38 -1.58 2.13 -2.36
N GLY A 39 -1.85 3.44 -2.37
CA GLY A 39 -3.20 4.02 -2.24
C GLY A 39 -4.16 3.66 -3.38
N GLN A 40 -4.77 4.65 -4.06
CA GLN A 40 -5.74 4.43 -5.14
C GLN A 40 -5.11 3.92 -6.46
N MET A 41 -4.07 3.09 -6.39
CA MET A 41 -3.34 2.56 -7.53
C MET A 41 -3.94 1.28 -8.09
N CYS A 42 -4.56 0.46 -7.25
CA CYS A 42 -5.07 -0.84 -7.66
C CYS A 42 -6.27 -0.68 -8.61
N SER A 43 -6.19 -1.24 -9.81
CA SER A 43 -7.30 -1.23 -10.78
C SER A 43 -8.27 -2.40 -10.59
N ARG A 44 -7.75 -3.54 -10.11
CA ARG A 44 -8.50 -4.79 -9.93
C ARG A 44 -7.89 -5.64 -8.84
N ILE A 45 -8.74 -6.27 -8.03
CA ILE A 45 -8.38 -7.31 -7.07
C ILE A 45 -8.96 -8.65 -7.55
N VAL A 46 -8.13 -9.68 -7.60
CA VAL A 46 -8.54 -11.08 -7.83
C VAL A 46 -8.15 -11.88 -6.59
N ALA A 47 -9.14 -12.18 -5.75
CA ALA A 47 -8.93 -12.86 -4.48
C ALA A 47 -9.42 -14.31 -4.54
N GLY A 48 -8.54 -15.26 -4.23
CA GLY A 48 -8.93 -16.64 -3.95
C GLY A 48 -9.65 -16.72 -2.60
N THR A 49 -10.82 -17.33 -2.58
CA THR A 49 -11.65 -17.55 -1.39
C THR A 49 -11.97 -19.04 -1.26
N SER A 50 -12.44 -19.47 -0.09
CA SER A 50 -12.88 -20.87 0.12
C SER A 50 -14.00 -21.30 -0.83
N SER A 51 -14.78 -20.35 -1.35
CA SER A 51 -15.89 -20.57 -2.29
C SER A 51 -15.51 -20.33 -3.77
N GLY A 52 -14.23 -20.08 -4.07
CA GLY A 52 -13.77 -19.80 -5.44
C GLY A 52 -13.15 -18.41 -5.60
N VAL A 53 -13.15 -17.86 -6.81
CA VAL A 53 -12.47 -16.59 -7.11
C VAL A 53 -13.44 -15.42 -6.99
N LYS A 54 -13.06 -14.39 -6.22
CA LYS A 54 -13.74 -13.09 -6.18
C LYS A 54 -12.95 -12.06 -6.98
N VAL A 55 -13.58 -11.46 -7.99
CA VAL A 55 -13.01 -10.38 -8.79
C VAL A 55 -13.70 -9.06 -8.41
N MET A 56 -12.92 -8.02 -8.14
CA MET A 56 -13.39 -6.68 -7.81
C MET A 56 -12.64 -5.66 -8.67
N GLU A 57 -13.38 -4.78 -9.36
CA GLU A 57 -12.80 -3.66 -10.11
C GLU A 57 -12.79 -2.40 -9.22
N ASN A 58 -11.82 -1.51 -9.41
CA ASN A 58 -11.79 -0.23 -8.74
C ASN A 58 -12.76 0.75 -9.43
N PRO A 59 -13.82 1.23 -8.74
CA PRO A 59 -14.77 2.18 -9.31
C PRO A 59 -14.16 3.57 -9.56
N HIS A 60 -12.99 3.86 -8.98
CA HIS A 60 -12.24 5.11 -9.11
C HIS A 60 -11.05 4.98 -10.06
N ARG A 61 -10.97 3.90 -10.84
CA ARG A 61 -9.90 3.75 -11.83
C ARG A 61 -9.94 4.94 -12.80
N VAL A 62 -8.88 5.77 -12.75
CA VAL A 62 -8.64 6.78 -13.77
C VAL A 62 -8.13 6.05 -15.02
N ILE A 63 -8.86 6.18 -16.13
CA ILE A 63 -8.42 5.71 -17.44
C ILE A 63 -7.81 6.94 -18.11
N GLU A 64 -6.48 6.96 -18.22
CA GLU A 64 -5.77 7.86 -19.14
C GLU A 64 -5.82 7.32 -20.57
#